data_AF-A0A8E6B7I4-F1
#
_entry.id   AF-A0A8E6B7I4-F1
#
_cell.length_a   1.000
_cell.length_b   1.000
_cell.length_c   1.000
_cell.angle_alpha   90.00
_cell.angle_beta   90.00
_cell.angle_gamma   90.00
#
_symmetry.space_group_name_H-M   'P 1'
#
loop_
_entity.id
_entity.type
_entity.pdbx_description
1 polymer ?
#
loop_
_entity_poly.entity_id
_entity_poly.type
_entity_poly.pdbx_seq_one_letter_code
_entity_poly.pdbx_strand_id
1 'polypeptide(L)'
;MAKSNRHPLPLRKKTFYLFVLAAFFQFSSPIQAQTWNGGSGSSPYYWSNSANWAGGSAPANDGSADIVMAGSIGLSSVIDTAYSVNSLSFASSAGAFTLSGNTLTIGSGGITNNSNSAQTITASISLNSGVTSFSFTNNASSTSGLLTIGAVTGNATTGKTQNLTITAANLGGINLNGSIGDGIAGGQVSLTIVGPGTTTISASNFYSGSTTVASGNLLVTGGLANTNVIIQNGATLSGNGTVGNGGGATLTVNTGGVLSPGTGSTYDALTVNDNVILNGTLSLIGKPSGATSHLSIGMGNTLYLGRNSTLSLSGTYDTISTYVLYSGNYSGSFQFLNGLPAGMVVYYDNPTEIYLAPVPEPASILLFGSGMIAVGAGIIRRRKSASCD
;
A
#
# COMPACT_ATOMS: atom_id res chain seq x y z
N MET A 1 20.30 93.13 59.46
CA MET A 1 18.83 93.03 59.65
C MET A 1 18.17 93.14 58.29
N ALA A 2 17.90 92.01 57.62
CA ALA A 2 17.27 91.98 56.30
C ALA A 2 16.37 90.74 56.20
N LYS A 3 15.07 90.97 55.99
CA LYS A 3 14.01 89.95 55.89
C LYS A 3 14.18 89.15 54.60
N SER A 4 14.29 87.82 54.72
CA SER A 4 14.30 86.88 53.59
C SER A 4 12.90 86.30 53.41
N ASN A 5 12.20 86.75 52.36
CA ASN A 5 10.97 86.15 51.86
C ASN A 5 11.31 84.82 51.16
N ARG A 6 10.81 83.69 51.68
CA ARG A 6 10.82 82.42 50.93
C ARG A 6 9.39 82.01 50.60
N HIS A 7 9.10 82.04 49.30
CA HIS A 7 7.89 81.56 48.66
C HIS A 7 7.67 80.05 48.88
N PRO A 8 6.41 79.58 48.96
CA PRO A 8 6.09 78.16 48.99
C PRO A 8 6.33 77.51 47.62
N LEU A 9 6.99 76.35 47.63
CA LEU A 9 7.28 75.52 46.44
C LEU A 9 5.98 74.91 45.87
N PRO A 10 5.73 74.98 44.55
CA PRO A 10 4.59 74.29 43.96
C PRO A 10 4.84 72.78 43.83
N LEU A 11 3.86 71.98 44.24
CA LEU A 11 3.79 70.53 44.04
C LEU A 11 3.82 70.20 42.54
N ARG A 12 4.83 69.45 42.13
CA ARG A 12 5.00 68.95 40.75
C ARG A 12 4.03 67.78 40.51
N LYS A 13 2.93 68.02 39.79
CA LYS A 13 2.01 66.97 39.32
C LYS A 13 2.78 65.99 38.43
N LYS A 14 2.88 64.71 38.85
CA LYS A 14 3.41 63.63 38.01
C LYS A 14 2.30 63.20 37.04
N THR A 15 2.41 63.60 35.78
CA THR A 15 1.56 63.11 34.70
C THR A 15 1.95 61.67 34.37
N PHE A 16 1.10 60.71 34.72
CA PHE A 16 1.23 59.31 34.30
C PHE A 16 0.72 59.20 32.85
N TYR A 17 1.61 58.94 31.90
CA TYR A 17 1.21 58.55 30.55
C TYR A 17 0.82 57.07 30.57
N LEU A 18 -0.48 56.80 30.45
CA LEU A 18 -1.00 55.45 30.23
C LEU A 18 -0.76 55.09 28.75
N PHE A 19 0.33 54.38 28.46
CA PHE A 19 0.50 53.73 27.16
C PHE A 19 -0.49 52.57 27.07
N VAL A 20 -1.60 52.79 26.36
CA VAL A 20 -2.48 51.70 25.93
C VAL A 20 -1.75 50.96 24.80
N LEU A 21 -1.11 49.84 25.15
CA LEU A 21 -0.61 48.89 24.18
C LEU A 21 -1.84 48.20 23.56
N ALA A 22 -2.30 48.68 22.42
CA ALA A 22 -3.33 47.99 21.63
C ALA A 22 -2.71 46.70 21.10
N ALA A 23 -2.92 45.59 21.82
CA ALA A 23 -2.67 44.27 21.28
C ALA A 23 -3.61 44.06 20.10
N PHE A 24 -3.08 44.14 18.88
CA PHE A 24 -3.74 43.58 17.71
C PHE A 24 -3.84 42.07 17.93
N PHE A 25 -4.95 41.63 18.54
CA PHE A 25 -5.40 40.26 18.39
C PHE A 25 -5.70 40.08 16.90
N GLN A 26 -4.76 39.48 16.18
CA GLN A 26 -5.08 38.87 14.90
C GLN A 26 -6.02 37.72 15.21
N PHE A 27 -7.32 37.98 15.11
CA PHE A 27 -8.29 36.93 14.97
C PHE A 27 -7.98 36.26 13.62
N SER A 28 -7.28 35.13 13.64
CA SER A 28 -7.33 34.21 12.52
C SER A 28 -8.79 33.84 12.37
N SER A 29 -9.46 34.37 11.33
CA SER A 29 -10.78 33.90 10.96
C SER A 29 -10.72 32.37 10.88
N PRO A 30 -11.70 31.63 11.42
CA PRO A 30 -11.78 30.22 11.13
C PRO A 30 -11.78 30.08 9.61
N ILE A 31 -10.95 29.18 9.08
CA ILE A 31 -10.96 28.86 7.66
C ILE A 31 -12.40 28.44 7.33
N GLN A 32 -13.08 29.26 6.51
CA GLN A 32 -14.45 28.98 6.14
C GLN A 32 -14.42 27.91 5.06
N ALA A 33 -14.97 26.74 5.35
CA ALA A 33 -15.16 25.70 4.36
C ALA A 33 -15.99 26.24 3.18
N GLN A 34 -15.47 26.09 1.97
CA GLN A 34 -16.12 26.50 0.73
C GLN A 34 -16.84 25.29 0.15
N THR A 35 -18.17 25.34 0.20
CA THR A 35 -19.03 24.21 -0.12
C THR A 35 -19.54 24.30 -1.55
N TRP A 36 -19.33 23.25 -2.33
CA TRP A 36 -19.87 23.11 -3.67
C TRP A 36 -21.39 22.97 -3.64
N ASN A 37 -22.08 23.70 -4.53
CA ASN A 37 -23.52 23.58 -4.73
C ASN A 37 -23.92 23.33 -6.20
N GLY A 38 -22.98 23.45 -7.15
CA GLY A 38 -23.25 23.27 -8.59
C GLY A 38 -24.29 24.26 -9.16
N GLY A 39 -24.44 25.44 -8.55
CA GLY A 39 -25.53 26.38 -8.84
C GLY A 39 -25.46 27.12 -10.18
N SER A 40 -24.43 26.92 -11.03
CA SER A 40 -24.35 27.59 -12.34
C SER A 40 -25.43 27.14 -13.34
N GLY A 41 -26.13 26.03 -13.07
CA GLY A 41 -27.28 25.57 -13.86
C GLY A 41 -26.93 24.91 -15.21
N SER A 42 -25.69 25.00 -15.68
CA SER A 42 -25.21 24.29 -16.87
C SER A 42 -23.74 23.89 -16.76
N SER A 43 -23.44 22.77 -17.42
CA SER A 43 -22.09 22.23 -17.59
C SER A 43 -21.36 22.97 -18.71
N PRO A 44 -20.02 23.13 -18.66
CA PRO A 44 -19.10 22.64 -17.62
C PRO A 44 -19.18 23.41 -16.29
N TYR A 45 -19.10 22.67 -15.19
CA TYR A 45 -19.13 23.25 -13.85
C TYR A 45 -17.73 23.64 -13.39
N TYR A 46 -17.35 24.89 -13.65
CA TYR A 46 -16.03 25.42 -13.32
C TYR A 46 -15.88 25.82 -11.86
N TRP A 47 -14.68 25.61 -11.31
CA TRP A 47 -14.30 26.05 -9.95
C TRP A 47 -14.22 27.57 -9.84
N SER A 48 -13.77 28.27 -10.89
CA SER A 48 -13.74 29.74 -10.92
C SER A 48 -15.12 30.39 -10.94
N ASN A 49 -16.17 29.67 -11.32
CA ASN A 49 -17.53 30.21 -11.35
C ASN A 49 -18.12 30.23 -9.95
N SER A 50 -18.25 31.43 -9.38
CA SER A 50 -18.73 31.64 -8.02
C SER A 50 -20.16 31.15 -7.76
N ALA A 51 -20.99 31.00 -8.80
CA ALA A 51 -22.33 30.42 -8.68
C ALA A 51 -22.32 28.93 -8.30
N ASN A 52 -21.21 28.22 -8.51
CA ASN A 52 -21.04 26.82 -8.12
C ASN A 52 -20.66 26.60 -6.65
N TRP A 53 -20.56 27.69 -5.89
CA TRP A 53 -20.15 27.67 -4.49
C TRP A 53 -21.22 28.33 -3.61
N ALA A 54 -21.54 27.67 -2.50
CA ALA A 54 -22.41 28.23 -1.49
C ALA A 54 -21.83 29.56 -0.99
N GLY A 55 -22.66 30.60 -0.92
CA GLY A 55 -22.22 31.96 -0.61
C GLY A 55 -21.77 32.78 -1.83
N GLY A 56 -21.81 32.22 -3.04
CA GLY A 56 -21.59 32.97 -4.28
C GLY A 56 -20.16 33.48 -4.46
N SER A 57 -19.18 32.77 -3.89
CA SER A 57 -17.76 33.12 -3.96
C SER A 57 -16.93 31.86 -4.28
N ALA A 58 -16.08 31.96 -5.31
CA ALA A 58 -15.18 30.87 -5.69
C ALA A 58 -14.09 30.64 -4.62
N PRO A 59 -13.39 29.49 -4.64
CA PRO A 59 -12.45 29.18 -3.60
C PRO A 59 -11.26 30.13 -3.51
N ALA A 60 -10.70 30.29 -2.31
CA ALA A 60 -9.42 30.97 -2.18
C ALA A 60 -8.33 30.12 -2.86
N ASN A 61 -7.57 30.73 -3.76
CA ASN A 61 -6.52 30.07 -4.54
C ASN A 61 -5.11 30.40 -4.02
N ASP A 62 -4.94 30.36 -2.71
CA ASP A 62 -3.72 30.73 -1.99
C ASP A 62 -3.26 29.61 -1.02
N GLY A 63 -3.92 28.45 -1.08
CA GLY A 63 -3.67 27.33 -0.17
C GLY A 63 -4.44 27.38 1.14
N SER A 64 -5.30 28.38 1.38
CA SER A 64 -6.06 28.47 2.64
C SER A 64 -7.44 27.81 2.58
N ALA A 65 -7.98 27.54 1.38
CA ALA A 65 -9.34 27.06 1.22
C ALA A 65 -9.52 25.62 1.71
N ASP A 66 -10.61 25.36 2.46
CA ASP A 66 -11.09 24.02 2.73
C ASP A 66 -12.28 23.71 1.82
N ILE A 67 -12.10 22.80 0.86
CA ILE A 67 -13.14 22.48 -0.12
C ILE A 67 -14.05 21.39 0.42
N VAL A 68 -15.37 21.59 0.30
CA VAL A 68 -16.38 20.57 0.60
C VAL A 68 -17.22 20.32 -0.65
N MET A 69 -17.00 19.19 -1.31
CA MET A 69 -17.87 18.69 -2.37
C MET A 69 -19.09 18.02 -1.72
N ALA A 70 -20.28 18.59 -1.93
CA ALA A 70 -21.52 18.11 -1.33
C ALA A 70 -22.67 18.09 -2.34
N GLY A 71 -23.75 17.39 -1.97
CA GLY A 71 -24.95 17.29 -2.79
C GLY A 71 -24.76 16.48 -4.08
N SER A 72 -25.73 16.58 -4.98
CA SER A 72 -25.87 15.72 -6.18
C SER A 72 -25.87 16.48 -7.51
N ILE A 73 -25.55 17.79 -7.50
CA ILE A 73 -25.57 18.66 -8.68
C ILE A 73 -24.13 19.02 -9.07
N GLY A 74 -23.87 19.12 -10.37
CA GLY A 74 -22.55 19.49 -10.88
C GLY A 74 -21.47 18.45 -10.59
N LEU A 75 -21.85 17.16 -10.66
CA LEU A 75 -20.96 16.04 -10.33
C LEU A 75 -19.72 15.95 -11.21
N SER A 76 -19.81 16.41 -12.46
CA SER A 76 -18.66 16.58 -13.36
C SER A 76 -18.09 18.00 -13.20
N SER A 77 -17.22 18.16 -12.20
CA SER A 77 -16.62 19.44 -11.84
C SER A 77 -15.25 19.61 -12.50
N VAL A 78 -14.93 20.84 -12.91
CA VAL A 78 -13.74 21.17 -13.68
C VAL A 78 -12.93 22.23 -12.96
N ILE A 79 -11.69 21.87 -12.62
CA ILE A 79 -10.63 22.74 -12.10
C ILE A 79 -10.06 23.50 -13.31
N ASP A 80 -10.74 24.57 -13.71
CA ASP A 80 -10.50 25.29 -14.96
C ASP A 80 -9.26 26.17 -14.96
N THR A 81 -8.73 26.46 -13.77
CA THR A 81 -7.41 27.04 -13.53
C THR A 81 -6.71 26.23 -12.44
N ALA A 82 -5.38 26.26 -12.37
CA ALA A 82 -4.69 25.58 -11.28
C ALA A 82 -5.11 26.16 -9.92
N TYR A 83 -5.50 25.29 -8.99
CA TYR A 83 -5.94 25.70 -7.64
C TYR A 83 -4.97 25.21 -6.57
N SER A 84 -4.73 26.02 -5.54
CA SER A 84 -4.05 25.65 -4.30
C SER A 84 -5.02 25.80 -3.14
N VAL A 85 -5.26 24.70 -2.43
CA VAL A 85 -6.22 24.60 -1.31
C VAL A 85 -5.58 23.88 -0.13
N ASN A 86 -6.10 24.09 1.08
CA ASN A 86 -5.65 23.38 2.27
C ASN A 86 -6.17 21.93 2.29
N SER A 87 -7.47 21.74 1.98
CA SER A 87 -8.11 20.42 1.97
C SER A 87 -9.16 20.26 0.89
N LEU A 88 -9.46 19.01 0.57
CA LEU A 88 -10.60 18.59 -0.24
C LEU A 88 -11.37 17.48 0.48
N SER A 89 -12.65 17.69 0.75
CA SER A 89 -13.51 16.70 1.36
C SER A 89 -14.77 16.44 0.53
N PHE A 90 -15.17 15.17 0.40
CA PHE A 90 -16.49 14.79 -0.08
C PHE A 90 -17.37 14.53 1.14
N ALA A 91 -18.45 15.29 1.26
CA ALA A 91 -19.40 15.13 2.36
C ALA A 91 -20.08 13.75 2.30
N SER A 92 -20.65 13.28 3.41
CA SER A 92 -21.41 12.01 3.42
C SER A 92 -22.63 12.03 2.50
N SER A 93 -23.14 13.23 2.19
CA SER A 93 -24.23 13.48 1.24
C SER A 93 -23.78 13.72 -0.21
N ALA A 94 -22.48 13.64 -0.50
CA ALA A 94 -21.96 13.85 -1.85
C ALA A 94 -22.39 12.73 -2.79
N GLY A 95 -22.88 13.10 -3.97
CA GLY A 95 -23.04 12.19 -5.10
C GLY A 95 -21.68 11.74 -5.64
N ALA A 96 -21.69 10.99 -6.74
CA ALA A 96 -20.45 10.49 -7.34
C ALA A 96 -19.76 11.58 -8.17
N PHE A 97 -18.84 12.35 -7.56
CA PHE A 97 -18.12 13.41 -8.26
C PHE A 97 -16.99 12.86 -9.13
N THR A 98 -16.77 13.53 -10.26
CA THR A 98 -15.56 13.45 -11.07
C THR A 98 -14.93 14.84 -11.14
N LEU A 99 -13.75 15.01 -10.56
CA LEU A 99 -12.96 16.24 -10.60
C LEU A 99 -11.89 16.14 -11.70
N SER A 100 -11.95 17.03 -12.67
CA SER A 100 -11.08 17.04 -13.85
C SER A 100 -10.44 18.40 -14.09
N GLY A 101 -9.54 18.52 -15.07
CA GLY A 101 -8.94 19.79 -15.46
C GLY A 101 -7.49 19.95 -15.01
N ASN A 102 -7.14 21.16 -14.56
CA ASN A 102 -5.78 21.54 -14.18
C ASN A 102 -5.36 20.91 -12.84
N THR A 103 -4.08 21.11 -12.50
CA THR A 103 -3.49 20.65 -11.24
C THR A 103 -4.19 21.25 -10.02
N LEU A 104 -4.47 20.39 -9.05
CA LEU A 104 -4.91 20.76 -7.71
C LEU A 104 -3.75 20.58 -6.72
N THR A 105 -3.28 21.67 -6.16
CA THR A 105 -2.30 21.66 -5.06
C THR A 105 -3.03 21.50 -3.74
N ILE A 106 -2.68 20.45 -2.99
CA ILE A 106 -3.30 20.10 -1.70
C ILE A 106 -2.32 20.41 -0.57
N GLY A 107 -2.79 21.10 0.47
CA GLY A 107 -2.07 21.39 1.70
C GLY A 107 -2.18 20.26 2.74
N SER A 108 -1.90 20.61 4.00
CA SER A 108 -1.86 19.64 5.11
C SER A 108 -3.21 19.02 5.47
N GLY A 109 -4.33 19.65 5.07
CA GLY A 109 -5.66 19.10 5.31
C GLY A 109 -6.00 17.89 4.44
N GLY A 110 -5.27 17.66 3.34
CA GLY A 110 -5.35 16.43 2.57
C GLY A 110 -6.65 16.24 1.79
N ILE A 111 -6.94 14.99 1.43
CA ILE A 111 -8.16 14.59 0.70
C ILE A 111 -8.93 13.59 1.56
N THR A 112 -10.23 13.81 1.75
CA THR A 112 -11.10 12.90 2.50
C THR A 112 -12.39 12.58 1.76
N ASN A 113 -12.71 11.30 1.56
CA ASN A 113 -14.04 10.88 1.15
C ASN A 113 -14.85 10.38 2.35
N ASN A 114 -15.99 11.02 2.65
CA ASN A 114 -16.96 10.56 3.65
C ASN A 114 -18.24 9.97 3.03
N SER A 115 -18.34 9.95 1.70
CA SER A 115 -19.50 9.43 0.97
C SER A 115 -19.35 7.95 0.65
N ASN A 116 -20.47 7.23 0.65
CA ASN A 116 -20.55 5.88 0.10
C ASN A 116 -20.71 5.85 -1.44
N SER A 117 -20.74 7.02 -2.08
CA SER A 117 -20.65 7.15 -3.54
C SER A 117 -19.18 7.21 -3.96
N ALA A 118 -18.86 6.59 -5.11
CA ALA A 118 -17.51 6.63 -5.68
C ALA A 118 -17.11 8.07 -6.03
N GLN A 119 -15.88 8.45 -5.67
CA GLN A 119 -15.30 9.76 -5.97
C GLN A 119 -14.10 9.56 -6.87
N THR A 120 -14.03 10.35 -7.94
CA THR A 120 -12.95 10.26 -8.93
C THR A 120 -12.26 11.60 -9.07
N ILE A 121 -10.95 11.63 -8.88
CA ILE A 121 -10.12 12.81 -9.13
C ILE A 121 -9.18 12.45 -10.27
N THR A 122 -9.47 12.94 -11.47
CA THR A 122 -8.60 12.78 -12.65
C THR A 122 -7.64 13.95 -12.82
N ALA A 123 -7.94 15.10 -12.23
CA ALA A 123 -7.00 16.21 -12.09
C ALA A 123 -5.71 15.75 -11.41
N SER A 124 -4.56 16.25 -11.87
CA SER A 124 -3.28 15.94 -11.23
C SER A 124 -3.23 16.58 -9.84
N ILE A 125 -2.77 15.82 -8.85
CA ILE A 125 -2.55 16.31 -7.49
C ILE A 125 -1.09 16.72 -7.32
N SER A 126 -0.87 17.91 -6.79
CA SER A 126 0.44 18.43 -6.40
C SER A 126 0.47 18.55 -4.87
N LEU A 127 1.46 17.98 -4.21
CA LEU A 127 1.63 18.12 -2.75
C LEU A 127 2.28 19.48 -2.45
N ASN A 128 1.67 20.29 -1.57
CA ASN A 128 2.17 21.63 -1.28
C ASN A 128 3.59 21.62 -0.70
N SER A 129 4.54 22.33 -1.31
CA SER A 129 5.95 22.33 -0.91
C SER A 129 6.25 22.82 0.52
N GLY A 130 5.32 23.58 1.12
CA GLY A 130 5.41 24.05 2.50
C GLY A 130 4.99 23.01 3.54
N VAL A 131 4.55 21.83 3.12
CA VAL A 131 3.98 20.78 3.97
C VAL A 131 4.78 19.49 3.84
N THR A 132 5.02 18.79 4.94
CA THR A 132 5.77 17.52 4.97
C THR A 132 4.91 16.30 5.22
N SER A 133 3.63 16.48 5.54
CA SER A 133 2.72 15.39 5.88
C SER A 133 1.35 15.63 5.27
N PHE A 134 0.88 14.62 4.54
CA PHE A 134 -0.39 14.65 3.81
C PHE A 134 -1.19 13.40 4.12
N SER A 135 -2.51 13.50 4.02
CA SER A 135 -3.41 12.37 4.20
C SER A 135 -4.40 12.26 3.05
N PHE A 136 -4.51 11.07 2.45
CA PHE A 136 -5.64 10.68 1.63
C PHE A 136 -6.44 9.63 2.38
N THR A 137 -7.69 9.96 2.70
CA THR A 137 -8.53 9.14 3.57
C THR A 137 -9.84 8.79 2.86
N ASN A 138 -10.20 7.53 2.87
CA ASN A 138 -11.53 7.09 2.47
C ASN A 138 -12.26 6.43 3.65
N ASN A 139 -13.31 7.09 4.12
CA ASN A 139 -14.14 6.65 5.22
C ASN A 139 -15.35 5.84 4.76
N ALA A 140 -15.55 5.66 3.45
CA ALA A 140 -16.71 4.94 2.90
C ALA A 140 -16.82 3.51 3.43
N SER A 141 -17.99 3.18 3.99
CA SER A 141 -18.30 1.89 4.59
C SER A 141 -18.77 0.84 3.58
N SER A 142 -18.93 1.20 2.30
CA SER A 142 -19.35 0.33 1.21
C SER A 142 -18.26 0.24 0.14
N THR A 143 -18.11 -0.91 -0.50
CA THR A 143 -17.21 -1.11 -1.65
C THR A 143 -17.54 -0.22 -2.85
N SER A 144 -18.78 0.31 -2.93
CA SER A 144 -19.17 1.28 -3.95
C SER A 144 -18.60 2.67 -3.72
N GLY A 145 -18.15 3.00 -2.50
CA GLY A 145 -17.62 4.31 -2.14
C GLY A 145 -16.12 4.44 -2.39
N LEU A 146 -15.62 3.95 -3.53
CA LEU A 146 -14.21 4.00 -3.88
C LEU A 146 -13.73 5.43 -4.08
N LEU A 147 -12.57 5.77 -3.49
CA LEU A 147 -11.84 7.00 -3.80
C LEU A 147 -10.76 6.69 -4.84
N THR A 148 -10.92 7.21 -6.06
CA THR A 148 -9.95 7.08 -7.15
C THR A 148 -9.19 8.38 -7.33
N ILE A 149 -7.86 8.31 -7.31
CA ILE A 149 -6.96 9.45 -7.44
C ILE A 149 -6.06 9.24 -8.65
N GLY A 150 -5.93 10.29 -9.47
CA GLY A 150 -5.03 10.38 -10.60
C GLY A 150 -3.58 10.55 -10.18
N ALA A 151 -2.79 11.24 -11.00
CA ALA A 151 -1.36 11.40 -10.76
C ALA A 151 -1.10 12.25 -9.50
N VAL A 152 -0.06 11.90 -8.75
CA VAL A 152 0.36 12.62 -7.54
C VAL A 152 1.83 13.01 -7.70
N THR A 153 2.14 14.30 -7.57
CA THR A 153 3.50 14.82 -7.68
C THR A 153 3.91 15.50 -6.38
N GLY A 154 5.04 15.05 -5.82
CA GLY A 154 5.70 15.71 -4.70
C GLY A 154 6.35 17.03 -5.10
N ASN A 155 6.66 17.88 -4.12
CA ASN A 155 7.42 19.11 -4.28
C ASN A 155 8.39 19.34 -3.11
N ALA A 156 8.82 18.24 -2.48
CA ALA A 156 9.85 18.29 -1.45
C ALA A 156 11.15 18.81 -2.06
N THR A 157 11.84 19.72 -1.37
CA THR A 157 13.19 20.14 -1.77
C THR A 157 14.22 19.09 -1.39
N THR A 158 15.41 19.14 -1.99
CA THR A 158 16.54 18.25 -1.68
C THR A 158 16.76 18.03 -0.18
N GLY A 159 16.90 16.76 0.20
CA GLY A 159 17.10 16.34 1.59
C GLY A 159 15.84 16.35 2.47
N LYS A 160 14.66 16.65 1.89
CA LYS A 160 13.36 16.58 2.58
C LYS A 160 12.51 15.45 2.01
N THR A 161 11.60 14.97 2.86
CA THR A 161 10.63 13.93 2.52
C THR A 161 9.23 14.46 2.83
N GLN A 162 8.31 14.30 1.88
CA GLN A 162 6.88 14.43 2.12
C GLN A 162 6.29 13.05 2.37
N ASN A 163 5.74 12.86 3.56
CA ASN A 163 5.06 11.62 3.91
C ASN A 163 3.58 11.69 3.51
N LEU A 164 3.18 10.85 2.55
CA LEU A 164 1.80 10.67 2.16
C LEU A 164 1.22 9.46 2.90
N THR A 165 0.31 9.73 3.83
CA THR A 165 -0.44 8.69 4.54
C THR A 165 -1.74 8.39 3.78
N ILE A 166 -1.96 7.12 3.46
CA ILE A 166 -3.11 6.66 2.70
C ILE A 166 -3.94 5.75 3.61
N THR A 167 -5.15 6.19 3.92
CA THR A 167 -6.04 5.55 4.89
C THR A 167 -7.29 5.02 4.20
N ALA A 168 -7.29 3.74 3.86
CA ALA A 168 -8.50 3.02 3.51
C ALA A 168 -9.19 2.56 4.81
N ALA A 169 -9.99 3.46 5.42
CA ALA A 169 -10.48 3.25 6.78
C ALA A 169 -11.52 2.12 6.88
N ASN A 170 -12.18 1.79 5.76
CA ASN A 170 -13.29 0.84 5.68
C ASN A 170 -13.29 0.13 4.31
N LEU A 171 -14.42 -0.48 3.93
CA LEU A 171 -14.57 -1.30 2.72
C LEU A 171 -14.44 -0.55 1.39
N GLY A 172 -14.61 0.78 1.36
CA GLY A 172 -14.58 1.56 0.12
C GLY A 172 -13.22 1.58 -0.59
N GLY A 173 -12.11 1.40 0.13
CA GLY A 173 -10.77 1.33 -0.44
C GLY A 173 -10.28 2.62 -1.12
N ILE A 174 -9.03 2.64 -1.57
CA ILE A 174 -8.46 3.76 -2.34
C ILE A 174 -7.79 3.19 -3.58
N ASN A 175 -8.01 3.79 -4.74
CA ASN A 175 -7.33 3.43 -5.99
C ASN A 175 -6.44 4.57 -6.47
N LEU A 176 -5.13 4.33 -6.52
CA LEU A 176 -4.13 5.24 -7.07
C LEU A 176 -3.86 4.83 -8.52
N ASN A 177 -4.59 5.47 -9.43
CA ASN A 177 -4.60 5.12 -10.85
C ASN A 177 -3.58 5.94 -11.67
N GLY A 178 -3.16 7.10 -11.18
CA GLY A 178 -2.02 7.81 -11.75
C GLY A 178 -0.70 7.44 -11.08
N SER A 179 0.41 7.78 -11.74
CA SER A 179 1.74 7.62 -11.16
C SER A 179 1.92 8.58 -9.97
N ILE A 180 2.66 8.10 -8.97
CA ILE A 180 3.16 8.89 -7.85
C ILE A 180 4.65 9.14 -8.10
N GLY A 181 5.09 10.38 -7.99
CA GLY A 181 6.50 10.76 -8.18
C GLY A 181 6.95 11.86 -7.22
N ASP A 182 8.26 12.00 -7.08
CA ASP A 182 8.90 12.97 -6.18
C ASP A 182 8.76 14.43 -6.64
N GLY A 183 8.49 14.64 -7.93
CA GLY A 183 8.55 15.93 -8.59
C GLY A 183 9.98 16.35 -8.94
N ILE A 184 10.14 17.62 -9.34
CA ILE A 184 11.42 18.16 -9.85
C ILE A 184 12.25 18.88 -8.79
N ALA A 185 11.73 19.04 -7.57
CA ALA A 185 12.37 19.81 -6.51
C ALA A 185 13.49 19.05 -5.76
N GLY A 186 13.67 17.76 -6.07
CA GLY A 186 14.82 16.95 -5.62
C GLY A 186 14.72 16.35 -4.23
N GLY A 187 13.61 16.54 -3.52
CA GLY A 187 13.25 15.76 -2.33
C GLY A 187 12.47 14.50 -2.70
N GLN A 188 11.87 13.83 -1.72
CA GLN A 188 11.25 12.52 -1.91
C GLN A 188 9.79 12.50 -1.42
N VAL A 189 8.98 11.60 -1.97
CA VAL A 189 7.69 11.19 -1.43
C VAL A 189 7.84 9.81 -0.81
N SER A 190 7.41 9.66 0.45
CA SER A 190 7.26 8.36 1.12
C SER A 190 5.80 8.01 1.29
N LEU A 191 5.47 6.72 1.27
CA LEU A 191 4.11 6.23 1.44
C LEU A 191 3.94 5.50 2.77
N THR A 192 2.87 5.82 3.49
CA THR A 192 2.41 5.06 4.66
C THR A 192 0.98 4.60 4.41
N ILE A 193 0.76 3.29 4.31
CA ILE A 193 -0.57 2.70 4.10
C ILE A 193 -1.13 2.23 5.45
N VAL A 194 -2.35 2.65 5.76
CA VAL A 194 -3.06 2.35 7.01
C VAL A 194 -4.56 2.12 6.77
N GLY A 195 -5.25 1.67 7.82
CA GLY A 195 -6.67 1.30 7.78
C GLY A 195 -6.84 -0.19 7.44
N PRO A 196 -8.02 -0.77 7.71
CA PRO A 196 -8.31 -2.19 7.42
C PRO A 196 -8.71 -2.45 5.96
N GLY A 197 -9.00 -1.41 5.17
CA GLY A 197 -9.40 -1.53 3.78
C GLY A 197 -8.24 -1.80 2.83
N THR A 198 -8.55 -1.80 1.53
CA THR A 198 -7.57 -2.02 0.47
C THR A 198 -7.16 -0.69 -0.16
N THR A 199 -5.85 -0.45 -0.25
CA THR A 199 -5.27 0.54 -1.16
C THR A 199 -4.71 -0.18 -2.38
N THR A 200 -5.17 0.21 -3.58
CA THR A 200 -4.71 -0.34 -4.84
C THR A 200 -3.77 0.64 -5.54
N ILE A 201 -2.63 0.14 -6.00
CA ILE A 201 -1.69 0.86 -6.86
C ILE A 201 -1.66 0.18 -8.23
N SER A 202 -2.26 0.82 -9.23
CA SER A 202 -2.39 0.28 -10.58
C SER A 202 -1.44 0.89 -11.60
N ALA A 203 -0.90 2.08 -11.34
CA ALA A 203 0.13 2.69 -12.17
C ALA A 203 1.55 2.23 -11.81
N SER A 204 2.50 2.47 -12.71
CA SER A 204 3.93 2.45 -12.40
C SER A 204 4.33 3.76 -11.71
N ASN A 205 5.04 3.65 -10.59
CA ASN A 205 5.41 4.79 -9.75
C ASN A 205 6.90 5.08 -9.78
N PHE A 206 7.26 6.31 -9.41
CA PHE A 206 8.62 6.86 -9.50
C PHE A 206 9.03 7.68 -8.27
N TYR A 207 8.32 7.54 -7.15
CA TYR A 207 8.76 8.13 -5.88
C TYR A 207 9.97 7.37 -5.33
N SER A 208 10.86 8.03 -4.58
CA SER A 208 12.08 7.41 -4.04
C SER A 208 12.05 7.15 -2.54
N GLY A 209 11.08 7.70 -1.81
CA GLY A 209 10.90 7.44 -0.39
C GLY A 209 10.33 6.04 -0.15
N SER A 210 10.54 5.50 1.05
CA SER A 210 10.08 4.15 1.41
C SER A 210 8.55 4.03 1.41
N THR A 211 8.07 2.81 1.17
CA THR A 211 6.66 2.42 1.33
C THR A 211 6.51 1.54 2.56
N THR A 212 5.74 2.00 3.54
CA THR A 212 5.39 1.21 4.73
C THR A 212 3.92 0.85 4.70
N VAL A 213 3.59 -0.44 4.73
CA VAL A 213 2.23 -0.93 4.95
C VAL A 213 2.10 -1.23 6.43
N ALA A 214 1.53 -0.29 7.17
CA ALA A 214 1.41 -0.36 8.63
C ALA A 214 0.19 -1.16 9.08
N SER A 215 -0.88 -1.18 8.29
CA SER A 215 -2.04 -2.06 8.48
C SER A 215 -2.81 -2.23 7.16
N GLY A 216 -3.73 -3.19 7.11
CA GLY A 216 -4.64 -3.38 5.97
C GLY A 216 -3.98 -4.05 4.79
N ASN A 217 -4.51 -3.80 3.58
CA ASN A 217 -4.05 -4.44 2.36
C ASN A 217 -3.53 -3.41 1.36
N LEU A 218 -2.27 -3.55 0.94
CA LEU A 218 -1.73 -2.89 -0.25
C LEU A 218 -1.81 -3.88 -1.42
N LEU A 219 -2.66 -3.59 -2.41
CA LEU A 219 -2.79 -4.37 -3.64
C LEU A 219 -2.00 -3.70 -4.77
N VAL A 220 -0.97 -4.35 -5.29
CA VAL A 220 -0.13 -3.83 -6.38
C VAL A 220 -0.44 -4.57 -7.67
N THR A 221 -1.07 -3.88 -8.62
CA THR A 221 -1.32 -4.39 -9.98
C THR A 221 -0.47 -3.65 -11.02
N GLY A 222 0.04 -2.46 -10.68
CA GLY A 222 1.03 -1.71 -11.46
C GLY A 222 2.46 -1.99 -11.01
N GLY A 223 3.18 -0.95 -10.59
CA GLY A 223 4.56 -1.07 -10.13
C GLY A 223 4.90 -0.11 -8.99
N LEU A 224 5.51 -0.64 -7.93
CA LEU A 224 6.18 0.19 -6.92
C LEU A 224 7.58 0.57 -7.43
N ALA A 225 7.99 1.80 -7.12
CA ALA A 225 9.33 2.28 -7.43
C ALA A 225 10.41 1.50 -6.65
N ASN A 226 11.68 1.70 -7.03
CA ASN A 226 12.84 1.13 -6.35
C ASN A 226 13.09 1.78 -4.99
N THR A 227 12.31 1.34 -4.02
CA THR A 227 12.23 1.88 -2.68
C THR A 227 12.12 0.74 -1.69
N ASN A 228 12.56 0.97 -0.44
CA ASN A 228 12.33 -0.02 0.59
C ASN A 228 10.82 -0.16 0.83
N VAL A 229 10.34 -1.40 0.82
CA VAL A 229 8.96 -1.76 1.13
C VAL A 229 8.93 -2.54 2.43
N ILE A 230 8.13 -2.10 3.40
CA ILE A 230 8.06 -2.69 4.73
C ILE A 230 6.61 -3.09 5.02
N ILE A 231 6.37 -4.38 5.21
CA ILE A 231 5.06 -4.92 5.58
C ILE A 231 5.07 -5.23 7.07
N GLN A 232 4.27 -4.47 7.83
CA GLN A 232 4.21 -4.57 9.29
C GLN A 232 3.29 -5.71 9.75
N ASN A 233 3.28 -5.96 11.05
CA ASN A 233 2.37 -6.91 11.68
C ASN A 233 0.90 -6.55 11.39
N GLY A 234 0.11 -7.51 10.91
CA GLY A 234 -1.29 -7.31 10.56
C GLY A 234 -1.53 -6.61 9.23
N ALA A 235 -0.47 -6.34 8.45
CA ALA A 235 -0.56 -5.79 7.10
C ALA A 235 -0.31 -6.87 6.04
N THR A 236 -0.88 -6.64 4.86
CA THR A 236 -0.75 -7.50 3.68
C THR A 236 -0.26 -6.71 2.49
N LEU A 237 0.72 -7.25 1.77
CA LEU A 237 1.02 -6.88 0.39
C LEU A 237 0.49 -7.97 -0.54
N SER A 238 -0.34 -7.60 -1.51
CA SER A 238 -0.93 -8.50 -2.49
C SER A 238 -0.81 -7.96 -3.92
N GLY A 239 -1.27 -8.74 -4.89
CA GLY A 239 -1.36 -8.35 -6.29
C GLY A 239 -0.41 -9.09 -7.21
N ASN A 240 -0.43 -8.70 -8.47
CA ASN A 240 0.27 -9.33 -9.59
C ASN A 240 1.18 -8.35 -10.35
N GLY A 241 1.44 -7.19 -9.77
CA GLY A 241 2.29 -6.17 -10.34
C GLY A 241 3.79 -6.41 -10.07
N THR A 242 4.53 -5.31 -10.05
CA THR A 242 5.97 -5.30 -9.78
C THR A 242 6.30 -4.54 -8.50
N VAL A 243 7.27 -5.05 -7.74
CA VAL A 243 7.86 -4.37 -6.60
C VAL A 243 9.33 -4.13 -6.89
N GLY A 244 9.74 -2.86 -6.94
CA GLY A 244 11.12 -2.50 -7.21
C GLY A 244 11.52 -2.56 -8.68
N ASN A 245 12.74 -2.11 -8.97
CA ASN A 245 13.31 -2.13 -10.32
C ASN A 245 14.74 -2.68 -10.43
N GLY A 246 15.27 -3.32 -9.38
CA GLY A 246 16.62 -3.90 -9.40
C GLY A 246 17.73 -2.94 -8.99
N GLY A 247 17.40 -1.82 -8.34
CA GLY A 247 18.36 -0.85 -7.85
C GLY A 247 18.87 -1.12 -6.42
N GLY A 248 18.65 -2.32 -5.89
CA GLY A 248 19.19 -2.76 -4.59
C GLY A 248 18.36 -2.34 -3.38
N ALA A 249 17.07 -2.04 -3.58
CA ALA A 249 16.15 -1.86 -2.46
C ALA A 249 15.78 -3.23 -1.84
N THR A 250 14.92 -3.22 -0.82
CA THR A 250 14.47 -4.44 -0.15
C THR A 250 12.96 -4.42 0.09
N LEU A 251 12.33 -5.58 -0.08
CA LEU A 251 11.01 -5.88 0.47
C LEU A 251 11.19 -6.65 1.77
N THR A 252 10.84 -6.04 2.89
CA THR A 252 10.86 -6.69 4.21
C THR A 252 9.45 -6.99 4.67
N VAL A 253 9.16 -8.26 4.93
CA VAL A 253 7.90 -8.71 5.53
C VAL A 253 8.19 -9.08 6.98
N ASN A 254 7.77 -8.22 7.89
CA ASN A 254 7.98 -8.43 9.32
C ASN A 254 7.11 -9.57 9.86
N THR A 255 7.44 -10.05 11.06
CA THR A 255 6.63 -11.06 11.74
C THR A 255 5.19 -10.57 11.92
N GLY A 256 4.24 -11.41 11.53
CA GLY A 256 2.81 -11.08 11.48
C GLY A 256 2.37 -10.31 10.23
N GLY A 257 3.29 -9.88 9.38
CA GLY A 257 2.99 -9.36 8.04
C GLY A 257 2.77 -10.49 7.02
N VAL A 258 2.04 -10.20 5.95
CA VAL A 258 1.68 -11.17 4.92
C VAL A 258 2.09 -10.67 3.54
N LEU A 259 2.78 -11.53 2.79
CA LEU A 259 2.95 -11.42 1.35
C LEU A 259 1.98 -12.40 0.70
N SER A 260 1.00 -11.90 -0.05
CA SER A 260 -0.07 -12.69 -0.67
C SER A 260 -0.14 -12.39 -2.17
N PRO A 261 0.79 -12.92 -2.97
CA PRO A 261 0.76 -12.70 -4.41
C PRO A 261 -0.54 -13.16 -5.08
N GLY A 262 -0.87 -12.50 -6.19
CA GLY A 262 -2.12 -12.65 -6.91
C GLY A 262 -3.19 -11.66 -6.43
N THR A 263 -4.31 -11.62 -7.17
CA THR A 263 -5.43 -10.69 -6.90
C THR A 263 -6.60 -11.36 -6.16
N GLY A 264 -6.40 -12.58 -5.66
CA GLY A 264 -7.43 -13.39 -5.00
C GLY A 264 -8.38 -14.13 -5.95
N SER A 265 -8.36 -13.82 -7.25
CA SER A 265 -9.16 -14.51 -8.28
C SER A 265 -8.35 -14.96 -9.51
N THR A 266 -7.13 -14.44 -9.69
CA THR A 266 -6.20 -14.87 -10.75
C THR A 266 -4.91 -15.43 -10.16
N TYR A 267 -4.35 -16.45 -10.83
CA TYR A 267 -3.12 -17.16 -10.45
C TYR A 267 -1.85 -16.44 -10.94
N ASP A 268 -1.90 -15.11 -11.01
CA ASP A 268 -0.81 -14.31 -11.59
C ASP A 268 0.31 -14.06 -10.57
N ALA A 269 1.54 -13.98 -11.08
CA ALA A 269 2.73 -13.78 -10.26
C ALA A 269 2.85 -12.32 -9.79
N LEU A 270 3.16 -12.11 -8.51
CA LEU A 270 3.81 -10.88 -8.06
C LEU A 270 5.31 -10.99 -8.39
N THR A 271 5.84 -10.01 -9.11
CA THR A 271 7.28 -9.94 -9.40
C THR A 271 7.96 -8.96 -8.45
N VAL A 272 8.99 -9.40 -7.74
CA VAL A 272 9.82 -8.53 -6.91
C VAL A 272 11.22 -8.47 -7.51
N ASN A 273 11.63 -7.29 -7.96
CA ASN A 273 12.93 -7.07 -8.60
C ASN A 273 14.02 -6.69 -7.60
N ASP A 274 13.78 -6.93 -6.32
CA ASP A 274 14.66 -6.59 -5.19
C ASP A 274 14.78 -7.80 -4.25
N ASN A 275 15.70 -7.73 -3.29
CA ASN A 275 15.80 -8.76 -2.26
C ASN A 275 14.54 -8.78 -1.39
N VAL A 276 14.08 -9.99 -1.03
CA VAL A 276 12.95 -10.19 -0.10
C VAL A 276 13.45 -10.77 1.21
N ILE A 277 13.14 -10.12 2.32
CA ILE A 277 13.39 -10.63 3.67
C ILE A 277 12.04 -11.05 4.25
N LEU A 278 11.78 -12.36 4.33
CA LEU A 278 10.50 -12.89 4.78
C LEU A 278 10.59 -13.41 6.23
N ASN A 279 10.15 -12.59 7.19
CA ASN A 279 9.98 -12.96 8.60
C ASN A 279 8.51 -13.16 9.01
N GLY A 280 7.59 -13.03 8.05
CA GLY A 280 6.15 -13.25 8.22
C GLY A 280 5.64 -14.40 7.34
N THR A 281 4.47 -14.22 6.75
CA THR A 281 3.79 -15.28 5.98
C THR A 281 3.86 -15.04 4.49
N LEU A 282 4.24 -16.04 3.71
CA LEU A 282 3.89 -16.14 2.28
C LEU A 282 2.57 -16.90 2.19
N SER A 283 1.51 -16.23 1.75
CA SER A 283 0.17 -16.80 1.61
C SER A 283 -0.13 -17.07 0.16
N LEU A 284 -0.38 -18.34 -0.20
CA LEU A 284 -0.68 -18.77 -1.56
C LEU A 284 -2.05 -19.45 -1.62
N ILE A 285 -2.70 -19.33 -2.78
CA ILE A 285 -3.97 -19.98 -3.10
C ILE A 285 -3.70 -21.10 -4.10
N GLY A 286 -4.34 -22.25 -3.93
CA GLY A 286 -4.18 -23.43 -4.78
C GLY A 286 -4.61 -23.17 -6.21
N LYS A 287 -3.76 -23.60 -7.13
CA LYS A 287 -3.89 -23.38 -8.58
C LYS A 287 -4.18 -24.71 -9.29
N PRO A 288 -4.69 -24.69 -10.52
CA PRO A 288 -4.66 -25.86 -11.39
C PRO A 288 -3.22 -26.31 -11.65
N SER A 289 -3.03 -27.60 -11.89
CA SER A 289 -1.76 -28.16 -12.36
C SER A 289 -1.25 -27.41 -13.60
N GLY A 290 0.05 -27.10 -13.65
CA GLY A 290 0.69 -26.38 -14.77
C GLY A 290 0.67 -24.84 -14.72
N ALA A 291 -0.06 -24.20 -13.79
CA ALA A 291 0.02 -22.75 -13.61
C ALA A 291 1.39 -22.30 -13.07
N THR A 292 1.82 -21.07 -13.37
CA THR A 292 3.14 -20.55 -12.98
C THR A 292 3.12 -19.90 -11.59
N SER A 293 4.31 -19.52 -11.12
CA SER A 293 4.64 -19.10 -9.75
C SER A 293 3.77 -17.96 -9.22
N HIS A 294 3.38 -18.03 -7.95
CA HIS A 294 2.68 -16.92 -7.31
C HIS A 294 3.67 -15.80 -6.93
N LEU A 295 4.89 -16.14 -6.50
CA LEU A 295 5.96 -15.16 -6.27
C LEU A 295 7.14 -15.43 -7.20
N SER A 296 7.59 -14.39 -7.90
CA SER A 296 8.79 -14.41 -8.73
C SER A 296 9.79 -13.36 -8.25
N ILE A 297 11.06 -13.74 -8.12
CA ILE A 297 12.15 -12.83 -7.76
C ILE A 297 13.05 -12.60 -8.98
N GLY A 298 13.27 -11.31 -9.27
CA GLY A 298 14.10 -10.88 -10.40
C GLY A 298 15.54 -11.37 -10.29
N MET A 299 16.17 -11.58 -11.45
CA MET A 299 17.54 -12.09 -11.54
C MET A 299 18.53 -11.29 -10.68
N GLY A 300 19.43 -12.00 -9.98
CA GLY A 300 20.43 -11.39 -9.10
C GLY A 300 19.94 -11.07 -7.68
N ASN A 301 18.64 -11.17 -7.42
CA ASN A 301 18.06 -11.01 -6.09
C ASN A 301 17.77 -12.35 -5.41
N THR A 302 17.51 -12.31 -4.11
CA THR A 302 17.28 -13.50 -3.28
C THR A 302 16.07 -13.32 -2.35
N LEU A 303 15.25 -14.37 -2.22
CA LEU A 303 14.32 -14.54 -1.11
C LEU A 303 15.04 -15.15 0.11
N TYR A 304 15.18 -14.37 1.17
CA TYR A 304 15.70 -14.83 2.45
C TYR A 304 14.56 -15.29 3.36
N LEU A 305 14.47 -16.60 3.60
CA LEU A 305 13.49 -17.20 4.50
C LEU A 305 13.99 -17.07 5.95
N GLY A 306 13.39 -16.14 6.69
CA GLY A 306 13.73 -15.86 8.08
C GLY A 306 13.23 -16.91 9.06
N ARG A 307 13.67 -16.82 10.32
CA ARG A 307 13.32 -17.79 11.38
C ARG A 307 11.84 -17.84 11.75
N ASN A 308 11.09 -16.80 11.40
CA ASN A 308 9.64 -16.72 11.63
C ASN A 308 8.83 -16.91 10.32
N SER A 309 9.49 -17.30 9.23
CA SER A 309 8.84 -17.49 7.94
C SER A 309 7.79 -18.60 7.97
N THR A 310 6.61 -18.29 7.46
CA THR A 310 5.50 -19.25 7.33
C THR A 310 5.09 -19.34 5.87
N LEU A 311 4.93 -20.55 5.36
CA LEU A 311 4.19 -20.79 4.12
C LEU A 311 2.76 -21.18 4.50
N SER A 312 1.79 -20.40 4.04
CA SER A 312 0.38 -20.70 4.21
C SER A 312 -0.24 -21.02 2.86
N LEU A 313 -0.80 -22.22 2.74
CA LEU A 313 -1.49 -22.70 1.56
C LEU A 313 -3.00 -22.72 1.84
N SER A 314 -3.79 -22.37 0.83
CA SER A 314 -5.26 -22.34 0.90
C SER A 314 -5.83 -22.75 -0.45
N GLY A 315 -7.14 -22.98 -0.55
CA GLY A 315 -7.75 -23.46 -1.80
C GLY A 315 -7.51 -24.95 -2.06
N THR A 316 -7.67 -25.37 -3.32
CA THR A 316 -7.65 -26.79 -3.70
C THR A 316 -6.37 -27.12 -4.47
N TYR A 317 -5.71 -28.20 -4.06
CA TYR A 317 -4.59 -28.81 -4.76
C TYR A 317 -4.99 -30.26 -5.08
N ASP A 318 -4.76 -30.71 -6.31
CA ASP A 318 -4.74 -32.15 -6.56
C ASP A 318 -3.49 -32.74 -5.88
N THR A 319 -3.60 -33.97 -5.37
CA THR A 319 -2.53 -34.63 -4.61
C THR A 319 -1.61 -35.47 -5.50
N ILE A 320 -1.63 -35.22 -6.81
CA ILE A 320 -0.89 -36.01 -7.82
C ILE A 320 0.06 -35.14 -8.66
N SER A 321 -0.17 -33.84 -8.71
CA SER A 321 0.61 -32.88 -9.48
C SER A 321 1.67 -32.19 -8.63
N THR A 322 2.70 -31.70 -9.31
CA THR A 322 3.70 -30.78 -8.76
C THR A 322 3.29 -29.33 -9.03
N TYR A 323 3.46 -28.47 -8.03
CA TYR A 323 3.15 -27.04 -8.08
C TYR A 323 4.40 -26.23 -7.75
N VAL A 324 4.87 -25.44 -8.72
CA VAL A 324 5.87 -24.40 -8.45
C VAL A 324 5.18 -23.28 -7.65
N LEU A 325 5.62 -23.10 -6.41
CA LEU A 325 5.09 -22.08 -5.49
C LEU A 325 5.83 -20.74 -5.65
N TYR A 326 7.11 -20.84 -6.02
CA TYR A 326 8.06 -19.74 -6.04
C TYR A 326 9.13 -19.99 -7.11
N SER A 327 9.57 -18.91 -7.77
CA SER A 327 10.71 -18.92 -8.69
C SER A 327 11.68 -17.78 -8.40
N GLY A 328 12.98 -18.08 -8.45
CA GLY A 328 14.07 -17.15 -8.18
C GLY A 328 15.07 -17.73 -7.18
N ASN A 329 16.19 -17.04 -6.92
CA ASN A 329 17.12 -17.53 -5.89
C ASN A 329 16.48 -17.42 -4.51
N TYR A 330 16.71 -18.41 -3.64
CA TYR A 330 16.29 -18.32 -2.25
C TYR A 330 17.35 -18.88 -1.32
N SER A 331 17.22 -18.55 -0.04
CA SER A 331 18.08 -19.02 1.03
C SER A 331 17.25 -19.41 2.25
N GLY A 332 17.51 -20.62 2.77
CA GLY A 332 16.79 -21.22 3.89
C GLY A 332 15.58 -22.04 3.46
N SER A 333 14.75 -22.37 4.44
CA SER A 333 13.48 -23.09 4.27
C SER A 333 12.40 -22.41 5.13
N PHE A 334 11.13 -22.59 4.80
CA PHE A 334 10.06 -22.10 5.65
C PHE A 334 10.13 -22.79 7.02
N GLN A 335 10.04 -22.00 8.08
CA GLN A 335 10.05 -22.53 9.44
C GLN A 335 8.72 -23.22 9.79
N PHE A 336 7.62 -22.66 9.28
CA PHE A 336 6.28 -23.15 9.54
C PHE A 336 5.52 -23.38 8.23
N LEU A 337 4.72 -24.43 8.20
CA LEU A 337 3.82 -24.75 7.10
C LEU A 337 2.39 -24.77 7.64
N ASN A 338 1.47 -24.10 6.96
CA ASN A 338 0.05 -24.08 7.28
C ASN A 338 -0.77 -24.45 6.04
N GLY A 339 -1.85 -25.22 6.23
CA GLY A 339 -2.75 -25.63 5.14
C GLY A 339 -2.13 -26.58 4.12
N LEU A 340 -1.09 -27.34 4.49
CA LEU A 340 -0.47 -28.32 3.62
C LEU A 340 -1.46 -29.45 3.26
N PRO A 341 -1.73 -29.72 1.97
CA PRO A 341 -2.59 -30.82 1.57
C PRO A 341 -2.04 -32.18 2.03
N ALA A 342 -2.94 -33.09 2.42
CA ALA A 342 -2.56 -34.43 2.84
C ALA A 342 -1.85 -35.18 1.70
N GLY A 343 -0.74 -35.86 2.01
CA GLY A 343 0.05 -36.59 1.03
C GLY A 343 0.95 -35.72 0.14
N MET A 344 1.12 -34.43 0.45
CA MET A 344 2.05 -33.54 -0.23
C MET A 344 3.17 -33.03 0.68
N VAL A 345 4.30 -32.66 0.09
CA VAL A 345 5.50 -32.12 0.75
C VAL A 345 6.03 -30.93 -0.02
N VAL A 346 6.64 -29.97 0.70
CA VAL A 346 7.35 -28.83 0.12
C VAL A 346 8.83 -29.19 -0.04
N TYR A 347 9.37 -28.98 -1.24
CA TYR A 347 10.73 -29.30 -1.61
C TYR A 347 11.57 -28.04 -1.83
N TYR A 348 12.86 -28.15 -1.47
CA TYR A 348 13.87 -27.08 -1.52
C TYR A 348 15.19 -27.57 -2.17
N ASP A 349 15.10 -28.57 -3.04
CA ASP A 349 16.27 -29.20 -3.70
C ASP A 349 16.65 -28.51 -5.02
N ASN A 350 15.74 -27.74 -5.62
CA ASN A 350 16.02 -26.87 -6.76
C ASN A 350 16.52 -25.50 -6.24
N PRO A 351 17.69 -24.98 -6.68
CA PRO A 351 18.22 -23.71 -6.19
C PRO A 351 17.39 -22.46 -6.56
N THR A 352 16.48 -22.61 -7.53
CA THR A 352 15.70 -21.53 -8.11
C THR A 352 14.20 -21.72 -8.01
N GLU A 353 13.73 -22.80 -7.38
CA GLU A 353 12.31 -23.09 -7.24
C GLU A 353 12.02 -23.70 -5.87
N ILE A 354 10.88 -23.31 -5.29
CA ILE A 354 10.27 -24.04 -4.17
C ILE A 354 8.97 -24.62 -4.73
N TYR A 355 8.77 -25.92 -4.56
CA TYR A 355 7.61 -26.61 -5.12
C TYR A 355 6.92 -27.53 -4.11
N LEU A 356 5.62 -27.70 -4.30
CA LEU A 356 4.78 -28.65 -3.58
C LEU A 356 4.55 -29.86 -4.49
N ALA A 357 4.87 -31.06 -4.03
CA ALA A 357 4.67 -32.28 -4.79
C ALA A 357 4.18 -33.44 -3.90
N PRO A 358 3.60 -34.51 -4.48
CA PRO A 358 3.19 -35.68 -3.71
C PRO A 358 4.36 -36.29 -2.94
N VAL A 359 4.07 -36.88 -1.79
CA VAL A 359 5.01 -37.75 -1.07
C VAL A 359 5.33 -38.93 -2.01
N PRO A 360 6.61 -39.22 -2.30
CA PRO A 360 6.96 -40.40 -3.08
C PRO A 360 6.44 -41.62 -2.32
N GLU A 361 5.63 -42.46 -2.97
CA GLU A 361 5.27 -43.74 -2.36
C GLU A 361 6.58 -44.46 -1.99
N PRO A 362 6.72 -44.99 -0.76
CA PRO A 362 7.90 -45.77 -0.43
C PRO A 362 8.01 -46.85 -1.48
N ALA A 363 9.16 -46.91 -2.18
CA ALA A 363 9.41 -47.96 -3.15
C ALA A 363 9.08 -49.27 -2.45
N SER A 364 7.99 -49.91 -2.86
CA SER A 364 7.59 -51.21 -2.35
C SER A 364 8.77 -52.13 -2.65
N ILE A 365 9.65 -52.33 -1.67
CA ILE A 365 10.63 -53.40 -1.72
C ILE A 365 9.77 -54.64 -1.85
N LEU A 366 9.68 -55.16 -3.07
CA LEU A 366 9.21 -56.50 -3.36
C LEU A 366 10.17 -57.44 -2.63
N LEU A 367 9.93 -57.64 -1.33
CA LEU A 367 10.41 -58.80 -0.58
C LEU A 367 9.54 -60.00 -1.01
N PHE A 368 9.49 -60.27 -2.31
CA PHE A 368 9.19 -61.60 -2.79
C PHE A 368 10.50 -62.35 -2.78
N GLY A 369 10.60 -63.31 -1.86
CA GLY A 369 11.75 -64.18 -1.72
C GLY A 369 12.20 -64.71 -3.07
N SER A 370 13.37 -64.28 -3.49
CA SER A 370 14.25 -65.02 -4.39
C SER A 370 14.71 -66.28 -3.66
N GLY A 371 13.81 -67.25 -3.51
CA GLY A 371 14.16 -68.66 -3.41
C GLY A 371 14.73 -69.13 -4.74
N MET A 372 15.90 -68.61 -5.11
CA MET A 372 16.69 -69.08 -6.24
C MET A 372 17.48 -70.30 -5.80
N ILE A 373 17.08 -71.42 -6.40
CA ILE A 373 17.81 -72.66 -6.64
C ILE A 373 19.30 -72.41 -6.95
N ALA A 374 20.20 -73.15 -6.30
CA ALA A 374 21.31 -73.92 -6.89
C ALA A 374 22.59 -73.99 -6.02
N VAL A 375 22.79 -75.10 -5.31
CA VAL A 375 24.10 -75.74 -5.04
C VAL A 375 23.78 -77.24 -4.87
N GLY A 376 24.36 -78.24 -5.54
CA GLY A 376 25.39 -78.35 -6.56
C GLY A 376 25.41 -79.84 -6.97
N ALA A 377 25.86 -80.12 -8.19
CA ALA A 377 26.01 -81.47 -8.74
C ALA A 377 27.11 -82.29 -8.01
N GLY A 378 26.99 -83.62 -7.98
CA GLY A 378 28.18 -84.49 -7.81
C GLY A 378 28.02 -85.89 -7.18
N ILE A 379 27.64 -86.88 -8.00
CA ILE A 379 28.35 -88.17 -8.18
C ILE A 379 28.44 -89.21 -7.02
N ILE A 380 27.72 -90.33 -7.24
CA ILE A 380 28.10 -91.77 -7.08
C ILE A 380 28.58 -92.29 -5.71
N ARG A 381 27.81 -93.22 -5.10
CA ARG A 381 28.27 -94.62 -4.86
C ARG A 381 27.16 -95.57 -4.39
N ARG A 382 27.11 -96.73 -5.07
CA ARG A 382 26.39 -97.97 -4.78
C ARG A 382 26.39 -98.36 -3.29
N ARG A 383 25.27 -98.93 -2.82
CA ARG A 383 25.30 -100.18 -2.03
C ARG A 383 24.01 -100.99 -2.20
N LYS A 384 24.21 -102.26 -2.54
CA LYS A 384 23.23 -103.36 -2.55
C LYS A 384 22.62 -103.52 -1.16
N SER A 385 21.35 -103.94 -1.11
CA SER A 385 20.92 -105.08 -0.29
C SER A 385 19.66 -105.69 -0.88
N ALA A 386 19.72 -106.99 -1.09
CA ALA A 386 18.61 -107.86 -1.38
C ALA A 386 17.89 -108.24 -0.07
N SER A 387 16.58 -108.44 -0.12
CA SER A 387 15.94 -109.74 0.18
C SER A 387 14.44 -109.61 -0.05
N CYS A 388 13.89 -110.54 -0.83
CA CYS A 388 12.51 -110.99 -0.65
C CYS A 388 12.49 -111.90 0.58
N ASP A 389 11.47 -111.77 1.41
CA ASP A 389 10.50 -112.81 1.75
C ASP A 389 9.28 -112.14 2.40
#